data_AF-A0A077FG50-F1
#
_entry.id   AF-A0A077FG50-F1
#
_cell.length_a   1.000
_cell.length_b   1.000
_cell.length_c   1.000
_cell.angle_alpha   90.00
_cell.angle_beta   90.00
_cell.angle_gamma   90.00
#
_symmetry.space_group_name_H-M   'P 1'
#
loop_
_entity.id
_entity.type
_entity.pdbx_description
1 polymer ?
#
loop_
_entity_poly.entity_id
_entity_poly.type
_entity_poly.pdbx_seq_one_letter_code
_entity_poly.pdbx_strand_id
1 'polypeptide(L)'
;MLIDEHGETVARYDKLHLFDVDVADNRGRYRESDDYAHGSQVVVADTPVGRLGLSVCYDLRFPELYSALRAAGAELISAPAAFTAVTGAAHWQVLIRARAIETQCYVLAAAQGGTHPGPRETYGHAAIVDPWGRIIAEQASGEAVLLGERDSSEQASIRARMPVTLHRRFFSQDALRPAHTSE
;
A
#
# COMPACT_ATOMS: atom_id res chain seq x y z
N MET A 1 -11.04 -6.93 -1.91
CA MET A 1 -11.93 -6.77 -3.08
C MET A 1 -12.17 -5.29 -3.29
N LEU A 2 -12.41 -4.87 -4.53
CA LEU A 2 -12.87 -3.54 -4.91
C LEU A 2 -14.28 -3.68 -5.47
N ILE A 3 -15.20 -2.87 -4.96
CA ILE A 3 -16.62 -2.89 -5.30
C ILE A 3 -16.99 -1.52 -5.87
N ASP A 4 -17.75 -1.49 -6.95
CA ASP A 4 -18.21 -0.25 -7.60
C ASP A 4 -19.51 0.31 -7.00
N GLU A 5 -20.02 1.41 -7.56
CA GLU A 5 -21.27 2.06 -7.15
C GLU A 5 -22.53 1.21 -7.41
N HIS A 6 -22.42 0.16 -8.22
CA HIS A 6 -23.51 -0.77 -8.50
C HIS A 6 -23.49 -1.99 -7.57
N GLY A 7 -22.45 -2.11 -6.74
CA GLY A 7 -22.26 -3.26 -5.84
C GLY A 7 -21.52 -4.43 -6.50
N GLU A 8 -20.97 -4.26 -7.69
CA GLU A 8 -20.28 -5.30 -8.44
C GLU A 8 -18.79 -5.36 -8.06
N THR A 9 -18.22 -6.57 -8.04
CA THR A 9 -16.78 -6.74 -7.79
C THR A 9 -16.00 -6.44 -9.06
N VAL A 10 -15.40 -5.26 -9.12
CA VAL A 10 -14.62 -4.81 -10.29
C VAL A 10 -13.14 -5.20 -10.22
N ALA A 11 -12.62 -5.51 -9.02
CA ALA A 11 -11.30 -6.10 -8.89
C ALA A 11 -11.16 -6.94 -7.61
N ARG A 12 -10.27 -7.93 -7.68
CA ARG A 12 -9.86 -8.75 -6.54
C ARG A 12 -8.35 -8.80 -6.48
N TYR A 13 -7.82 -8.61 -5.29
CA TYR A 13 -6.42 -8.81 -4.96
C TYR A 13 -6.32 -9.80 -3.82
N ASP A 14 -5.56 -10.87 -4.03
CA ASP A 14 -5.20 -11.83 -3.01
C ASP A 14 -3.76 -11.53 -2.59
N LYS A 15 -3.52 -11.47 -1.28
CA LYS A 15 -2.24 -11.02 -0.68
C LYS A 15 -1.07 -11.86 -1.19
N LEU A 16 -0.04 -11.21 -1.72
CA LEU A 16 1.12 -11.92 -2.27
C LEU A 16 2.08 -12.39 -1.18
N HIS A 17 2.27 -11.59 -0.14
CA HIS A 17 3.22 -11.89 0.93
C HIS A 17 2.48 -12.21 2.24
N LEU A 18 2.47 -13.49 2.62
CA LEU A 18 1.87 -13.94 3.87
C LEU A 18 2.80 -13.67 5.06
N PHE A 19 2.20 -13.34 6.21
CA PHE A 19 2.89 -12.93 7.42
C PHE A 19 3.32 -14.14 8.27
N ASP A 20 4.41 -14.77 7.83
CA ASP A 20 5.04 -15.89 8.52
C ASP A 20 6.29 -15.41 9.27
N VAL A 21 6.10 -14.92 10.50
CA VAL A 21 7.19 -14.33 11.29
C VAL A 21 7.15 -14.73 12.75
N ASP A 22 8.31 -14.70 13.38
CA ASP A 22 8.45 -14.75 14.83
C ASP A 22 8.66 -13.33 15.35
N VAL A 23 7.85 -12.88 16.30
CA VAL A 23 7.87 -11.50 16.81
C VAL A 23 7.91 -11.50 18.33
N ALA A 24 8.57 -10.50 18.90
CA ALA A 24 8.68 -10.32 20.34
C ALA A 24 7.44 -9.63 20.93
N ASP A 25 6.26 -10.21 20.71
CA ASP A 25 5.01 -9.80 21.35
C ASP A 25 4.35 -10.97 22.10
N ASN A 26 3.18 -10.73 22.70
CA ASN A 26 2.47 -11.72 23.51
C ASN A 26 2.06 -13.00 22.75
N ARG A 27 2.01 -12.94 21.42
CA ARG A 27 1.68 -14.10 20.57
C ARG A 27 2.92 -14.87 20.14
N GLY A 28 4.08 -14.21 20.04
CA GLY A 28 5.39 -14.84 19.79
C GLY A 28 5.61 -15.29 18.34
N ARG A 29 4.58 -15.82 17.68
CA ARG A 29 4.65 -16.36 16.31
C ARG A 29 3.36 -16.15 15.55
N TYR A 30 3.51 -15.74 14.29
CA TYR A 30 2.43 -15.63 13.30
C TYR A 30 2.77 -16.50 12.09
N ARG A 31 1.82 -17.32 11.64
CA ARG A 31 1.90 -18.12 10.42
C ARG A 31 0.57 -17.96 9.70
N GLU A 32 0.51 -17.01 8.78
CA GLU A 32 -0.71 -16.73 8.00
C GLU A 32 -0.89 -17.79 6.90
N SER A 33 0.20 -18.44 6.48
CA SER A 33 0.18 -19.54 5.51
C SER A 33 -0.49 -20.83 6.01
N ASP A 34 -0.66 -20.99 7.33
CA ASP A 34 -1.39 -22.13 7.89
C ASP A 34 -2.88 -22.08 7.50
N ASP A 35 -3.42 -20.87 7.27
CA ASP A 35 -4.85 -20.62 7.03
C ASP A 35 -5.16 -20.14 5.59
N TYR A 36 -4.20 -19.53 4.90
CA TYR A 36 -4.42 -18.86 3.61
C TYR A 36 -3.37 -19.21 2.55
N ALA A 37 -3.79 -19.23 1.29
CA ALA A 37 -2.88 -19.28 0.15
C ALA A 37 -2.48 -17.87 -0.29
N HIS A 38 -1.26 -17.71 -0.80
CA HIS A 38 -0.81 -16.45 -1.38
C HIS A 38 -1.44 -16.22 -2.76
N GLY A 39 -1.63 -14.96 -3.14
CA GLY A 39 -1.96 -14.57 -4.50
C GLY A 39 -0.77 -14.67 -5.44
N SER A 40 -0.98 -14.38 -6.73
CA SER A 40 0.10 -14.41 -7.73
C SER A 40 0.06 -13.23 -8.72
N GLN A 41 -0.79 -12.24 -8.50
CA GLN A 41 -1.06 -11.16 -9.46
C GLN A 41 -0.86 -9.78 -8.85
N VAL A 42 -0.27 -8.88 -9.64
CA VAL A 42 -0.27 -7.44 -9.37
C VAL A 42 -1.57 -6.86 -9.93
N VAL A 43 -2.31 -6.11 -9.12
CA VAL A 43 -3.65 -5.63 -9.49
C VAL A 43 -3.71 -4.11 -9.41
N VAL A 44 -4.05 -3.49 -10.54
CA VAL A 44 -4.41 -2.08 -10.66
C VAL A 44 -5.77 -2.00 -11.34
N ALA A 45 -6.69 -1.23 -10.77
CA ALA A 45 -8.02 -1.03 -11.32
C ALA A 45 -8.29 0.46 -11.55
N ASP A 46 -9.07 0.77 -12.58
CA ASP A 46 -9.53 2.13 -12.82
C ASP A 46 -10.68 2.47 -11.86
N THR A 47 -10.64 3.67 -11.29
CA THR A 47 -11.67 4.17 -10.37
C THR A 47 -11.98 5.64 -10.68
N PRO A 48 -13.13 6.19 -10.22
CA PRO A 48 -13.45 7.60 -10.43
C PRO A 48 -12.40 8.59 -9.87
N VAL A 49 -11.57 8.15 -8.91
CA VAL A 49 -10.53 8.98 -8.30
C VAL A 49 -9.13 8.72 -8.86
N GLY A 50 -8.99 7.82 -9.85
CA GLY A 50 -7.73 7.45 -10.47
C GLY A 50 -7.46 5.95 -10.54
N ARG A 51 -6.30 5.58 -11.06
CA ARG A 51 -5.86 4.18 -11.14
C ARG A 51 -5.36 3.71 -9.77
N LEU A 52 -6.08 2.79 -9.15
CA LEU A 52 -5.85 2.29 -7.81
C LEU A 52 -5.08 0.96 -7.85
N GLY A 53 -3.84 0.98 -7.35
CA GLY A 53 -3.08 -0.23 -7.04
C GLY A 53 -3.52 -0.86 -5.72
N LEU A 54 -3.57 -2.19 -5.67
CA LEU A 54 -4.02 -2.94 -4.49
C LEU A 54 -2.85 -3.68 -3.83
N SER A 55 -2.74 -3.55 -2.50
CA SER A 55 -1.79 -4.28 -1.65
C SER A 55 -2.42 -4.53 -0.28
N VAL A 56 -1.88 -5.46 0.52
CA VAL A 56 -2.40 -5.76 1.86
C VAL A 56 -1.28 -5.92 2.87
N CYS A 57 -1.31 -5.07 3.90
CA CYS A 57 -0.54 -5.21 5.13
C CYS A 57 0.96 -5.54 4.93
N TYR A 58 1.34 -6.82 5.06
CA TYR A 58 2.73 -7.28 5.04
C TYR A 58 3.43 -7.00 3.71
N ASP A 59 2.65 -6.86 2.63
CA ASP A 59 3.10 -6.38 1.33
C ASP A 59 3.91 -5.09 1.43
N LEU A 60 3.59 -4.18 2.37
CA LEU A 60 4.31 -2.92 2.62
C LEU A 60 5.82 -3.11 2.80
N ARG A 61 6.29 -4.30 3.17
CA ARG A 61 7.73 -4.58 3.35
C ARG A 61 8.48 -4.86 2.05
N PHE A 62 7.77 -5.10 0.94
CA PHE A 62 8.33 -5.55 -0.34
C PHE A 62 8.24 -4.44 -1.40
N PRO A 63 9.26 -3.56 -1.53
CA PRO A 63 9.25 -2.43 -2.47
C PRO A 63 9.04 -2.83 -3.94
N GLU A 64 9.35 -4.08 -4.30
CA GLU A 64 9.19 -4.64 -5.64
C GLU A 64 7.74 -4.62 -6.11
N LEU A 65 6.79 -4.94 -5.20
CA LEU A 65 5.36 -4.88 -5.51
C LEU A 65 4.92 -3.44 -5.80
N TYR A 66 5.34 -2.48 -4.97
CA TYR A 66 4.98 -1.06 -5.15
C TYR A 66 5.60 -0.49 -6.43
N SER A 67 6.82 -0.93 -6.76
CA SER A 67 7.46 -0.63 -8.02
C SER A 67 6.69 -1.19 -9.22
N ALA A 68 6.17 -2.42 -9.12
CA ALA A 68 5.34 -3.04 -10.15
C ALA A 68 3.98 -2.33 -10.29
N LEU A 69 3.32 -1.97 -9.18
CA LEU A 69 2.08 -1.19 -9.19
C LEU A 69 2.26 0.16 -9.89
N ARG A 70 3.34 0.89 -9.58
CA ARG A 70 3.65 2.15 -10.27
C ARG A 70 3.95 1.93 -11.76
N ALA A 71 4.66 0.87 -12.12
CA ALA A 71 4.93 0.53 -13.53
C ALA A 71 3.65 0.17 -14.30
N ALA A 72 2.70 -0.51 -13.65
CA ALA A 72 1.35 -0.77 -14.18
C ALA A 72 0.47 0.49 -14.24
N GLY A 73 0.97 1.63 -13.78
CA GLY A 73 0.36 2.95 -13.89
C GLY A 73 -0.54 3.34 -12.72
N ALA A 74 -0.33 2.77 -11.54
CA ALA A 74 -1.00 3.23 -10.33
C ALA A 74 -0.72 4.73 -10.04
N GLU A 75 -1.75 5.40 -9.60
CA GLU A 75 -1.73 6.80 -9.14
C GLU A 75 -2.00 6.90 -7.64
N LEU A 76 -2.81 5.97 -7.14
CA LEU A 76 -3.06 5.71 -5.73
C LEU A 76 -2.75 4.25 -5.44
N ILE A 77 -2.36 3.95 -4.21
CA ILE A 77 -2.15 2.58 -3.75
C ILE A 77 -2.89 2.40 -2.43
N SER A 78 -3.81 1.43 -2.37
CA SER A 78 -4.42 1.02 -1.12
C SER A 78 -3.52 0.01 -0.39
N ALA A 79 -3.39 0.19 0.92
CA ALA A 79 -2.63 -0.69 1.80
C ALA A 79 -3.39 -0.94 3.11
N PRO A 80 -4.61 -1.53 3.07
CA PRO A 80 -5.32 -1.94 4.27
C PRO A 80 -4.46 -2.89 5.12
N ALA A 81 -4.42 -2.66 6.43
CA ALA A 81 -3.50 -3.35 7.30
C ALA A 81 -4.00 -3.57 8.73
N ALA A 82 -3.34 -4.51 9.41
CA ALA A 82 -3.51 -4.77 10.82
C ALA A 82 -2.14 -5.08 11.44
N PHE A 83 -1.22 -4.10 11.39
CA PHE A 83 0.14 -4.23 11.94
C PHE A 83 0.06 -4.52 13.44
N THR A 84 0.90 -5.44 13.92
CA THR A 84 1.05 -5.69 15.36
C THR A 84 1.54 -4.41 16.06
N ALA A 85 1.11 -4.15 17.30
CA ALA A 85 1.46 -2.93 18.02
C ALA A 85 2.98 -2.64 18.02
N VAL A 86 3.79 -3.67 18.31
CA VAL A 86 5.26 -3.57 18.36
C VAL A 86 5.85 -3.23 16.99
N THR A 87 5.48 -3.96 15.94
CA THR A 87 6.07 -3.71 14.60
C THR A 87 5.51 -2.45 13.96
N GLY A 88 4.28 -2.07 14.27
CA GLY A 88 3.64 -0.84 13.81
C GLY A 88 4.34 0.38 14.36
N ALA A 89 4.59 0.43 15.67
CA ALA A 89 5.31 1.52 16.33
C ALA A 89 6.69 1.80 15.70
N ALA A 90 7.38 0.75 15.24
CA ALA A 90 8.69 0.89 14.63
C ALA A 90 8.64 1.22 13.12
N HIS A 91 7.70 0.62 12.36
CA HIS A 91 7.80 0.56 10.91
C HIS A 91 6.65 1.20 10.14
N TRP A 92 5.47 1.34 10.73
CA TRP A 92 4.25 1.65 9.98
C TRP A 92 4.38 2.94 9.17
N GLN A 93 4.61 4.07 9.86
CA GLN A 93 4.73 5.37 9.20
C GLN A 93 5.93 5.43 8.25
N VAL A 94 7.04 4.77 8.58
CA VAL A 94 8.24 4.72 7.72
C VAL A 94 7.90 4.04 6.39
N LEU A 95 7.24 2.88 6.43
CA LEU A 95 6.92 2.10 5.23
C LEU A 95 5.90 2.83 4.35
N ILE A 96 4.77 3.28 4.90
CA ILE A 96 3.73 3.94 4.07
C ILE A 96 4.25 5.21 3.40
N ARG A 97 5.11 5.97 4.08
CA ARG A 97 5.75 7.17 3.52
C ARG A 97 6.80 6.81 2.48
N ALA A 98 7.63 5.80 2.74
CA ALA A 98 8.59 5.31 1.76
C ALA A 98 7.89 4.86 0.47
N ARG A 99 6.78 4.12 0.56
CA ARG A 99 5.98 3.71 -0.60
C ARG A 99 5.45 4.92 -1.37
N ALA A 100 4.88 5.90 -0.66
CA ALA A 100 4.38 7.11 -1.31
C ALA A 100 5.47 7.88 -2.07
N ILE A 101 6.65 8.03 -1.46
CA ILE A 101 7.80 8.75 -2.04
C ILE A 101 8.36 8.00 -3.26
N GLU A 102 8.69 6.72 -3.11
CA GLU A 102 9.39 5.97 -4.16
C GLU A 102 8.51 5.66 -5.37
N THR A 103 7.20 5.55 -5.15
CA THR A 103 6.22 5.38 -6.23
C THR A 103 5.61 6.69 -6.69
N GLN A 104 5.81 7.81 -5.99
CA GLN A 104 5.09 9.09 -6.21
C GLN A 104 3.59 8.86 -6.44
N CYS A 105 3.00 8.04 -5.58
CA CYS A 105 1.58 7.74 -5.53
C CYS A 105 1.02 8.23 -4.21
N TYR A 106 -0.27 8.54 -4.19
CA TYR A 106 -0.98 8.60 -2.92
C TYR A 106 -1.03 7.21 -2.29
N VAL A 107 -0.82 7.10 -0.98
CA VAL A 107 -0.98 5.85 -0.23
C VAL A 107 -2.17 5.96 0.71
N LEU A 108 -3.15 5.07 0.52
CA LEU A 108 -4.37 4.98 1.31
C LEU A 108 -4.21 3.82 2.30
N ALA A 109 -3.75 4.12 3.51
CA ALA A 109 -3.35 3.14 4.50
C ALA A 109 -4.40 3.02 5.62
N ALA A 110 -5.54 2.38 5.31
CA ALA A 110 -6.53 2.04 6.32
C ALA A 110 -5.96 1.00 7.30
N ALA A 111 -6.14 1.21 8.61
CA ALA A 111 -5.50 0.36 9.62
C ALA A 111 -6.47 -0.05 10.73
N GLN A 112 -6.37 -1.30 11.16
CA GLN A 112 -6.93 -1.76 12.43
C GLN A 112 -6.07 -1.24 13.60
N GLY A 113 -6.73 -0.82 14.68
CA GLY A 113 -6.07 -0.30 15.88
C GLY A 113 -6.72 -0.80 17.17
N GLY A 114 -5.95 -0.81 18.26
CA GLY A 114 -6.41 -1.22 19.59
C GLY A 114 -6.33 -2.73 19.84
N THR A 115 -7.06 -3.16 20.87
CA THR A 115 -7.07 -4.54 21.37
C THR A 115 -8.20 -5.34 20.73
N HIS A 116 -7.86 -6.51 20.20
CA HIS A 116 -8.80 -7.46 19.60
C HIS A 116 -9.08 -8.62 20.57
N PRO A 117 -10.13 -9.43 20.36
CA PRO A 117 -10.32 -10.66 21.12
C PRO A 117 -9.06 -11.54 21.14
N GLY A 118 -8.65 -11.99 22.33
CA GLY A 118 -7.39 -12.70 22.55
C GLY A 118 -6.23 -11.77 22.90
N PRO A 119 -4.95 -12.23 22.80
CA PRO A 119 -3.78 -11.42 23.14
C PRO A 119 -3.35 -10.46 22.01
N ARG A 120 -4.19 -10.25 20.99
CA ARG A 120 -3.82 -9.53 19.76
C ARG A 120 -4.06 -8.03 19.90
N GLU A 121 -3.01 -7.26 19.71
CA GLU A 121 -3.06 -5.80 19.67
C GLU A 121 -2.52 -5.29 18.33
N THR A 122 -3.19 -4.28 17.76
CA THR A 122 -2.80 -3.67 16.48
C THR A 122 -2.56 -2.18 16.63
N TYR A 123 -1.64 -1.66 15.83
CA TYR A 123 -1.07 -0.33 16.02
C TYR A 123 -2.05 0.83 15.75
N GLY A 124 -2.98 0.70 14.81
CA GLY A 124 -3.80 1.82 14.35
C GLY A 124 -3.02 2.73 13.40
N HIS A 125 -3.03 4.04 13.66
CA HIS A 125 -2.36 5.04 12.82
C HIS A 125 -2.78 4.98 11.35
N ALA A 126 -4.07 4.76 11.09
CA ALA A 126 -4.61 4.85 9.74
C ALA A 126 -4.25 6.21 9.14
N ALA A 127 -3.83 6.24 7.88
CA ALA A 127 -3.30 7.46 7.29
C ALA A 127 -3.51 7.56 5.78
N ILE A 128 -3.53 8.80 5.28
CA ILE A 128 -3.42 9.13 3.87
C ILE A 128 -2.09 9.87 3.68
N VAL A 129 -1.26 9.40 2.75
CA VAL A 129 0.05 9.99 2.44
C VAL A 129 0.06 10.51 1.01
N ASP A 130 0.55 11.74 0.81
CA ASP A 130 0.70 12.35 -0.50
C ASP A 130 1.91 11.78 -1.29
N PRO A 131 2.01 12.03 -2.60
CA PRO A 131 3.14 11.58 -3.44
C PRO A 131 4.53 12.13 -3.04
N TRP A 132 4.59 13.09 -2.11
CA TRP A 132 5.82 13.64 -1.55
C TRP A 132 6.17 13.03 -0.18
N GLY A 133 5.35 12.09 0.31
CA GLY A 133 5.54 11.44 1.60
C GLY A 133 5.03 12.23 2.79
N ARG A 134 4.20 13.25 2.60
CA ARG A 134 3.54 13.98 3.69
C ARG A 134 2.28 13.23 4.11
N ILE A 135 2.10 13.05 5.42
CA ILE A 135 0.85 12.55 5.97
C ILE A 135 -0.15 13.71 5.92
N ILE A 136 -1.23 13.56 5.15
CA ILE A 136 -2.25 14.61 4.96
C ILE A 136 -3.51 14.37 5.80
N ALA A 137 -3.70 13.14 6.27
CA ALA A 137 -4.70 12.77 7.26
C ALA A 137 -4.20 11.58 8.07
N GLU A 138 -4.45 11.55 9.38
CA GLU A 138 -4.08 10.44 10.27
C GLU A 138 -5.10 10.27 11.40
N GLN A 139 -5.39 9.02 11.75
CA GLN A 139 -6.05 8.63 12.98
C GLN A 139 -5.15 7.67 13.75
N ALA A 140 -4.55 8.15 14.85
CA ALA A 140 -3.68 7.33 15.68
C ALA A 140 -4.43 6.14 16.34
N SER A 141 -5.59 6.41 16.95
CA SER A 141 -6.35 5.42 17.72
C SER A 141 -7.85 5.64 17.63
N GLY A 142 -8.64 4.56 17.69
CA GLY A 142 -10.10 4.63 17.64
C GLY A 142 -10.66 4.68 16.22
N GLU A 143 -11.97 4.51 16.12
CA GLU A 143 -12.68 4.48 14.84
C GLU A 143 -12.76 5.87 14.21
N ALA A 144 -12.47 5.95 12.91
CA ALA A 144 -12.57 7.19 12.16
C ALA A 144 -12.75 6.93 10.65
N VAL A 145 -13.22 7.97 9.96
CA VAL A 145 -13.14 8.09 8.51
C VAL A 145 -12.16 9.21 8.19
N LEU A 146 -11.15 8.91 7.38
CA LEU A 146 -10.20 9.90 6.91
C LEU A 146 -10.60 10.40 5.53
N LEU A 147 -10.59 11.72 5.37
CA LEU A 147 -10.84 12.39 4.09
C LEU A 147 -9.55 13.07 3.65
N GLY A 148 -9.26 12.99 2.35
CA GLY A 148 -8.12 13.65 1.73
C GLY A 148 -8.43 13.99 0.28
N GLU A 149 -7.98 15.15 -0.17
CA GLU A 149 -8.17 15.60 -1.55
C GLU A 149 -6.97 15.17 -2.41
N ARG A 150 -7.25 14.61 -3.59
CA ARG A 150 -6.24 14.23 -4.56
C ARG A 150 -5.98 15.42 -5.50
N ASP A 151 -4.77 15.97 -5.44
CA ASP A 151 -4.28 16.91 -6.44
C ASP A 151 -3.48 16.16 -7.51
N SER A 152 -4.16 15.81 -8.60
CA SER A 152 -3.56 15.12 -9.75
C SER A 152 -2.54 16.00 -10.49
N SER A 153 -2.71 17.32 -10.45
CA SER A 153 -1.81 18.28 -11.10
C SER A 153 -0.49 18.40 -10.34
N GLU A 154 -0.54 18.53 -9.01
CA GLU A 154 0.67 18.53 -8.19
C GLU A 154 1.36 17.16 -8.22
N GLN A 155 0.61 16.06 -8.23
CA GLN A 155 1.21 14.72 -8.43
C GLN A 155 1.98 14.63 -9.75
N ALA A 156 1.42 15.14 -10.85
CA ALA A 156 2.10 15.18 -12.15
C ALA A 156 3.35 16.09 -12.09
N SER A 157 3.26 17.25 -11.45
CA SER A 157 4.37 18.17 -11.21
C SER A 157 5.51 17.55 -10.41
N ILE A 158 5.21 16.78 -9.35
CA ILE A 158 6.18 16.00 -8.57
C ILE A 158 6.92 15.00 -9.47
N ARG A 159 6.17 14.25 -10.30
CA ARG A 159 6.73 13.25 -11.24
C ARG A 159 7.61 13.90 -12.31
N ALA A 160 7.25 15.08 -12.79
CA ALA A 160 8.04 15.82 -13.78
C ALA A 160 9.34 16.40 -13.19
N ARG A 161 9.27 17.01 -11.99
CA ARG A 161 10.43 17.59 -11.29
C ARG A 161 11.40 16.54 -10.76
N MET A 162 10.89 15.36 -10.40
CA MET A 162 11.67 14.24 -9.90
C MET A 162 11.31 12.96 -10.68
N PRO A 163 11.81 12.78 -11.91
CA PRO A 163 11.40 11.68 -12.79
C PRO A 163 12.10 10.36 -12.44
N VAL A 164 11.92 9.89 -11.20
CA VAL A 164 12.61 8.69 -10.65
C VAL A 164 12.42 7.45 -11.52
N THR A 165 11.26 7.30 -12.17
CA THR A 165 10.98 6.17 -13.06
C THR A 165 11.84 6.16 -14.31
N LEU A 166 12.23 7.33 -14.84
CA LEU A 166 13.15 7.45 -15.98
C LEU A 166 14.61 7.17 -15.58
N HIS A 167 14.93 7.37 -14.30
CA HIS A 167 16.29 7.19 -13.78
C HIS A 167 16.56 5.77 -13.25
N ARG A 168 15.52 4.91 -13.14
CA ARG A 168 15.68 3.51 -12.71
C ARG A 168 16.64 2.76 -13.65
N ARG A 169 17.58 2.01 -13.06
CA ARG A 169 18.55 1.15 -13.77
C ARG A 169 18.30 -0.34 -13.60
N PHE A 170 17.41 -0.70 -12.68
CA PHE A 170 16.95 -2.05 -12.42
C PHE A 170 15.44 -2.01 -12.20
N PHE A 171 14.80 -3.12 -12.51
CA PHE A 171 13.36 -3.31 -12.36
C PHE A 171 13.14 -4.60 -11.56
N SER A 172 12.03 -4.68 -10.82
CA SER A 172 11.58 -5.98 -10.30
C SER A 172 11.35 -6.93 -11.47
N GLN A 173 11.65 -8.22 -11.26
CA GLN A 173 11.34 -9.24 -12.27
C GLN A 173 9.86 -9.12 -12.66
N ASP A 174 9.57 -9.25 -13.96
CA ASP A 174 8.24 -9.09 -14.56
C ASP A 174 7.60 -7.70 -14.53
N ALA A 175 8.29 -6.64 -14.08
CA ALA A 175 7.82 -5.27 -14.30
C ALA A 175 7.91 -4.93 -15.80
N LEU A 176 6.74 -4.71 -16.43
CA LEU A 176 6.64 -4.30 -17.83
C LEU A 176 7.56 -3.10 -18.10
N ARG A 177 8.53 -3.28 -19.01
CA ARG A 177 9.34 -2.17 -19.53
C ARG A 177 8.41 -1.23 -20.30
N PRO A 178 8.47 0.09 -20.08
CA PRO A 178 7.90 1.04 -21.03
C PRO A 178 8.53 0.75 -22.40
N ALA A 179 7.70 0.54 -23.42
CA ALA A 179 8.20 0.40 -24.77
C ALA A 179 8.97 1.69 -25.14
N HIS A 180 10.22 1.54 -25.58
CA HIS A 180 10.93 2.65 -26.20
C HIS A 180 10.20 2.98 -27.51
N THR A 181 9.43 4.07 -27.52
CA THR A 181 9.10 4.74 -28.78
C THR A 181 10.40 5.32 -29.30
N SER A 182 10.99 4.64 -30.28
CA SER A 182 12.06 5.19 -31.09
C SER A 182 11.41 6.19 -32.04
N GLU A 183 11.90 7.43 -32.07
CA GLU A 183 11.64 8.37 -33.17
C GLU A 183 12.15 7.82 -34.50
#